data_AF-A0A2N9Y6W1-F1
#
_entry.id   AF-A0A2N9Y6W1-F1
#
_cell.length_a   1.000
_cell.length_b   1.000
_cell.length_c   1.000
_cell.angle_alpha   90.00
_cell.angle_beta   90.00
_cell.angle_gamma   90.00
#
_symmetry.space_group_name_H-M   'P 1'
#
loop_
_entity.id
_entity.type
_entity.pdbx_description
1 polymer ?
#
loop_
_entity_poly.entity_id
_entity_poly.type
_entity_poly.pdbx_seq_one_letter_code
_entity_poly.pdbx_strand_id
1 'polypeptide(L)'
;MKNLKYQILCTCCLLLSLTCKASNLNVNPMSPEAPNRTFIQNYKDMVFAHCITKAYKDSDEVGKDAGSSVGALRQWIDYDMNESIDEEIRLVNSYLSRNYFNPIVESQVKGVKFDLLKCLDLYHSKELDKLSRKVVPYPQRKASQGY
;
A
#
# COMPACT_ATOMS: atom_id res chain seq x y z
N MET A 1 30.71 -59.25 -2.64
CA MET A 1 29.37 -58.96 -2.09
C MET A 1 29.28 -57.71 -1.19
N LYS A 2 30.36 -56.93 -0.96
CA LYS A 2 30.28 -55.65 -0.22
C LYS A 2 30.05 -54.43 -1.14
N ASN A 3 30.45 -54.50 -2.42
CA ASN A 3 30.34 -53.36 -3.35
C ASN A 3 28.95 -53.20 -4.00
N LEU A 4 28.08 -54.21 -3.91
CA LEU A 4 26.70 -54.14 -4.44
C LEU A 4 25.75 -53.39 -3.48
N LYS A 5 26.08 -53.30 -2.19
CA LYS A 5 25.25 -52.59 -1.19
C LYS A 5 25.45 -51.07 -1.22
N TYR A 6 26.62 -50.58 -1.64
CA TYR A 6 26.91 -49.14 -1.71
C TYR A 6 26.32 -48.46 -2.95
N GLN A 7 26.12 -49.17 -4.05
CA GLN A 7 25.45 -48.62 -5.24
C GLN A 7 23.94 -48.43 -5.04
N ILE A 8 23.30 -49.23 -4.19
CA ILE A 8 21.86 -49.14 -3.90
C ILE A 8 21.55 -48.00 -2.90
N LEU A 9 22.47 -47.68 -1.98
CA LEU A 9 22.28 -46.54 -1.06
C LEU A 9 22.41 -45.19 -1.76
N CYS A 10 23.25 -45.07 -2.80
CA CYS A 10 23.46 -43.80 -3.49
C CYS A 10 22.35 -43.44 -4.48
N THR A 11 21.55 -44.42 -4.94
CA THR A 11 20.43 -44.19 -5.87
C THR A 11 19.14 -43.75 -5.16
N CYS A 12 18.97 -44.06 -3.87
CA CYS A 12 17.77 -43.69 -3.12
C CYS A 12 17.74 -42.21 -2.69
N CYS A 13 18.90 -41.54 -2.55
CA CYS A 13 18.96 -40.13 -2.19
C CYS A 13 18.75 -39.15 -3.36
N LEU A 14 18.83 -39.62 -4.61
CA LEU A 14 18.62 -38.78 -5.80
C LEU A 14 17.17 -38.77 -6.29
N LEU A 15 16.29 -39.59 -5.72
CA LEU A 15 14.86 -39.64 -6.07
C LEU A 15 13.95 -38.89 -5.08
N LEU A 16 14.48 -38.39 -3.96
CA LEU A 16 13.71 -37.62 -2.97
C LEU A 16 13.72 -36.10 -3.19
N SER A 17 14.42 -35.58 -4.19
CA SER A 17 14.50 -34.14 -4.47
C SER A 17 13.38 -33.60 -5.38
N LEU A 18 12.42 -34.44 -5.81
CA LEU A 18 11.39 -34.07 -6.80
C LEU A 18 9.97 -33.89 -6.26
N THR A 19 9.76 -33.90 -4.94
CA THR A 19 8.46 -33.52 -4.36
C THR A 19 8.58 -32.24 -3.54
N CYS A 20 9.18 -31.20 -4.10
CA CYS A 20 8.73 -29.86 -3.71
C CYS A 20 7.34 -29.69 -4.34
N LYS A 21 6.29 -30.04 -3.57
CA LYS A 21 4.98 -29.43 -3.82
C LYS A 21 5.18 -27.94 -3.57
N ALA A 22 5.59 -27.20 -4.60
CA ALA A 22 5.22 -25.81 -4.69
C ALA A 22 3.70 -25.83 -4.56
N SER A 23 3.19 -25.51 -3.37
CA SER A 23 1.79 -25.17 -3.22
C SER A 23 1.54 -24.16 -4.32
N ASN A 24 0.67 -24.50 -5.27
CA ASN A 24 0.03 -23.54 -6.15
C ASN A 24 -0.66 -22.56 -5.20
N LEU A 25 0.08 -21.57 -4.71
CA LEU A 25 -0.52 -20.37 -4.21
C LEU A 25 -1.21 -19.83 -5.44
N ASN A 26 -2.53 -19.99 -5.46
CA ASN A 26 -3.44 -19.38 -6.40
C ASN A 26 -3.45 -17.86 -6.13
N VAL A 27 -2.26 -17.24 -6.05
CA VAL A 27 -2.10 -15.79 -6.14
C VAL A 27 -2.22 -15.53 -7.62
N ASN A 28 -3.41 -15.15 -8.04
CA ASN A 28 -3.61 -14.56 -9.34
C ASN A 28 -2.73 -13.30 -9.34
N PRO A 29 -1.56 -13.27 -10.02
CA PRO A 29 -0.57 -12.21 -9.79
C PRO A 29 -1.00 -10.85 -10.36
N MET A 30 -2.26 -10.72 -10.76
CA MET A 30 -2.81 -9.59 -11.51
C MET A 30 -4.19 -9.14 -10.99
N SER A 31 -4.61 -9.57 -9.79
CA SER A 31 -5.80 -9.00 -9.14
C SER A 31 -5.43 -7.85 -8.20
N PRO A 32 -6.24 -6.78 -8.10
CA PRO A 32 -6.06 -5.77 -7.06
C PRO A 32 -6.03 -6.39 -5.66
N GLU A 33 -5.16 -5.88 -4.80
CA GLU A 33 -5.03 -6.36 -3.41
C GLU A 33 -6.07 -5.74 -2.45
N ALA A 34 -6.71 -4.63 -2.85
CA ALA A 34 -7.68 -3.93 -2.01
C ALA A 34 -8.83 -4.83 -1.49
N PRO A 35 -9.42 -5.76 -2.27
CA PRO A 35 -10.38 -6.75 -1.75
C PRO A 35 -9.87 -7.58 -0.56
N ASN A 36 -8.57 -7.88 -0.51
CA ASN A 36 -7.95 -8.73 0.52
C ASN A 36 -7.50 -7.95 1.77
N ARG A 37 -7.50 -6.61 1.69
CA ARG A 37 -7.12 -5.68 2.75
C ARG A 37 -8.33 -5.23 3.55
N THR A 38 -8.06 -4.71 4.75
CA THR A 38 -9.08 -4.17 5.65
C THR A 38 -9.59 -2.81 5.16
N PHE A 39 -10.82 -2.44 5.51
CA PHE A 39 -11.38 -1.13 5.17
C PHE A 39 -10.51 0.02 5.71
N ILE A 40 -9.97 -0.09 6.92
CA ILE A 40 -9.11 0.95 7.48
C ILE A 40 -7.79 1.10 6.68
N GLN A 41 -7.24 -0.02 6.19
CA GLN A 41 -6.04 0.02 5.37
C GLN A 41 -6.33 0.66 4.02
N ASN A 42 -7.39 0.22 3.34
CA ASN A 42 -7.79 0.82 2.06
C ASN A 42 -8.12 2.31 2.20
N TYR A 43 -8.75 2.73 3.31
CA TYR A 43 -9.00 4.14 3.61
C TYR A 43 -7.70 4.94 3.70
N LYS A 44 -6.71 4.45 4.46
CA LYS A 44 -5.41 5.13 4.55
C LYS A 44 -4.70 5.16 3.19
N ASP A 45 -4.79 4.09 2.41
CA ASP A 45 -4.24 4.02 1.05
C ASP A 45 -4.92 5.04 0.12
N MET A 46 -6.24 5.26 0.28
CA MET A 46 -7.00 6.27 -0.48
C MET A 46 -6.54 7.69 -0.15
N VAL A 47 -6.38 8.01 1.14
CA VAL A 47 -5.88 9.33 1.56
C VAL A 47 -4.44 9.56 1.10
N PHE A 48 -3.60 8.50 1.10
CA PHE A 48 -2.25 8.57 0.55
C PHE A 48 -2.25 8.86 -0.95
N ALA A 49 -3.10 8.17 -1.73
CA ALA A 49 -3.26 8.43 -3.16
C ALA A 49 -3.74 9.87 -3.42
N HIS A 50 -4.70 10.38 -2.64
CA HIS A 50 -5.14 11.77 -2.74
C HIS A 50 -4.02 12.76 -2.42
N CYS A 51 -3.18 12.48 -1.41
CA CYS A 51 -2.02 13.30 -1.12
C CYS A 51 -1.07 13.38 -2.32
N ILE A 52 -0.79 12.25 -2.99
CA ILE A 52 0.04 12.23 -4.20
C ILE A 52 -0.61 13.04 -5.32
N THR A 53 -1.91 12.86 -5.58
CA THR A 53 -2.65 13.65 -6.58
C THR A 53 -2.52 15.15 -6.31
N LYS A 54 -2.60 15.57 -5.05
CA LYS A 54 -2.50 16.98 -4.65
C LYS A 54 -1.06 17.52 -4.72
N ALA A 55 -0.09 16.73 -4.28
CA ALA A 55 1.34 17.05 -4.30
C ALA A 55 1.85 17.32 -5.73
N TYR A 56 1.42 16.49 -6.67
CA TYR A 56 1.87 16.52 -8.07
C TYR A 56 0.79 17.05 -9.01
N LYS A 57 -0.05 17.98 -8.54
CA LYS A 57 -1.16 18.55 -9.31
C LYS A 57 -0.78 19.18 -10.66
N ASP A 58 0.48 19.53 -10.85
CA ASP A 58 1.00 20.12 -12.09
C ASP A 58 1.51 19.04 -13.08
N SER A 59 1.40 17.75 -12.73
CA SER A 59 1.67 16.60 -13.61
C SER A 59 0.37 15.88 -13.94
N ASP A 60 -0.10 16.02 -15.18
CA ASP A 60 -1.33 15.37 -15.65
C ASP A 60 -1.29 13.85 -15.53
N GLU A 61 -0.11 13.24 -15.76
CA GLU A 61 0.08 11.79 -15.67
C GLU A 61 -0.09 11.30 -14.24
N VAL A 62 0.59 11.93 -13.28
CA VAL A 62 0.47 11.58 -11.86
C VAL A 62 -0.94 11.87 -11.35
N GLY A 63 -1.53 12.99 -11.77
CA GLY A 63 -2.91 13.35 -11.43
C GLY A 63 -3.91 12.29 -11.88
N LYS A 64 -3.79 11.81 -13.13
CA LYS A 64 -4.65 10.76 -13.69
C LYS A 64 -4.46 9.41 -12.99
N ASP A 65 -3.21 8.99 -12.79
CA ASP A 65 -2.91 7.69 -12.19
C ASP A 65 -3.32 7.64 -10.70
N ALA A 66 -2.78 8.55 -9.88
CA ALA A 66 -3.10 8.59 -8.45
C ALA A 66 -4.57 8.95 -8.21
N GLY A 67 -5.15 9.84 -9.02
CA GLY A 67 -6.57 10.18 -8.94
C GLY A 67 -7.49 8.99 -9.27
N SER A 68 -7.12 8.16 -10.25
CA SER A 68 -7.83 6.92 -10.55
C SER A 68 -7.72 5.92 -9.40
N SER A 69 -6.56 5.86 -8.73
CA SER A 69 -6.36 5.04 -7.53
C SER A 69 -7.28 5.46 -6.38
N VAL A 70 -7.50 6.77 -6.16
CA VAL A 70 -8.49 7.27 -5.18
C VAL A 70 -9.89 6.76 -5.52
N GLY A 71 -10.31 6.88 -6.79
CA GLY A 71 -11.62 6.42 -7.26
C GLY A 71 -11.83 4.92 -7.08
N ALA A 72 -10.81 4.12 -7.41
CA ALA A 72 -10.85 2.66 -7.26
C ALA A 72 -10.95 2.26 -5.79
N LEU A 73 -10.14 2.85 -4.91
CA LEU A 73 -10.14 2.51 -3.48
C LEU A 73 -11.47 2.83 -2.80
N ARG A 74 -12.17 3.91 -3.20
CA ARG A 74 -13.53 4.20 -2.73
C ARG A 74 -14.53 3.07 -2.96
N GLN A 75 -14.30 2.18 -3.94
CA GLN A 75 -15.15 1.02 -4.21
C GLN A 75 -14.86 -0.18 -3.28
N TRP A 76 -13.83 -0.10 -2.44
CA TRP A 76 -13.37 -1.16 -1.54
C TRP A 76 -13.23 -0.67 -0.09
N ILE A 77 -13.97 0.37 0.30
CA ILE A 77 -13.99 0.92 1.65
C ILE A 77 -15.43 1.23 2.05
N ASP A 78 -15.85 0.72 3.21
CA ASP A 78 -17.02 1.24 3.92
C ASP A 78 -16.60 2.38 4.86
N TYR A 79 -17.00 3.62 4.58
CA TYR A 79 -16.67 4.77 5.42
C TYR A 79 -17.70 5.90 5.32
N ASP A 80 -17.79 6.71 6.37
CA ASP A 80 -18.59 7.93 6.38
C ASP A 80 -17.91 9.01 5.52
N MET A 81 -18.37 9.12 4.28
CA MET A 81 -17.86 10.11 3.33
C MET A 81 -18.14 11.55 3.78
N ASN A 82 -19.29 11.81 4.41
CA ASN A 82 -19.68 13.14 4.84
C ASN A 82 -18.77 13.65 5.95
N GLU A 83 -18.42 12.77 6.90
CA GLU A 83 -17.48 13.11 7.97
C GLU A 83 -16.00 13.09 7.52
N SER A 84 -15.69 12.45 6.38
CA SER A 84 -14.31 12.26 5.93
C SER A 84 -13.78 13.40 5.04
N ILE A 85 -14.55 13.89 4.06
CA ILE A 85 -14.02 14.70 2.95
C ILE A 85 -13.24 15.94 3.46
N ASP A 86 -13.85 16.72 4.34
CA ASP A 86 -13.24 17.98 4.80
C ASP A 86 -12.02 17.72 5.68
N GLU A 87 -12.08 16.71 6.55
CA GLU A 87 -10.96 16.34 7.43
C GLU A 87 -9.79 15.74 6.65
N GLU A 88 -10.07 14.92 5.64
CA GLU A 88 -9.08 14.37 4.72
C GLU A 88 -8.35 15.50 3.98
N ILE A 89 -9.08 16.41 3.35
CA ILE A 89 -8.52 17.57 2.64
C ILE A 89 -7.66 18.42 3.59
N ARG A 90 -8.15 18.66 4.81
CA ARG A 90 -7.44 19.42 5.83
C ARG A 90 -6.11 18.76 6.21
N LEU A 91 -6.10 17.44 6.43
CA LEU A 91 -4.87 16.69 6.75
C LEU A 91 -3.88 16.70 5.58
N VAL A 92 -4.33 16.43 4.36
CA VAL A 92 -3.48 16.47 3.16
C VAL A 92 -2.82 17.85 3.01
N ASN A 93 -3.61 18.92 3.06
CA ASN A 93 -3.08 20.28 2.96
C ASN A 93 -2.10 20.62 4.10
N SER A 94 -2.40 20.17 5.33
CA SER A 94 -1.52 20.39 6.48
C SER A 94 -0.17 19.69 6.37
N TYR A 95 -0.11 18.51 5.75
CA TYR A 95 1.16 17.81 5.55
C TYR A 95 1.95 18.41 4.38
N LEU A 96 1.29 18.74 3.27
CA LEU A 96 1.95 19.33 2.11
C LEU A 96 2.53 20.72 2.38
N SER A 97 1.93 21.50 3.29
CA SER A 97 2.41 22.83 3.68
C SER A 97 3.63 22.82 4.61
N ARG A 98 4.03 21.66 5.16
CA ARG A 98 5.18 21.59 6.07
C ARG A 98 6.48 21.95 5.35
N ASN A 99 7.36 22.67 6.05
CA ASN A 99 8.68 23.01 5.55
C ASN A 99 9.66 21.84 5.76
N TYR A 100 10.05 21.18 4.67
CA TYR A 100 10.99 20.06 4.66
C TYR A 100 12.35 20.49 4.11
N PHE A 101 12.65 21.80 4.15
CA PHE A 101 13.92 22.34 3.70
C PHE A 101 15.08 21.64 4.40
N ASN A 102 16.01 21.14 3.59
CA ASN A 102 17.24 20.53 4.05
C ASN A 102 18.42 21.24 3.37
N PRO A 103 19.24 22.00 4.10
CA PRO A 103 20.33 22.78 3.50
C PRO A 103 21.40 21.89 2.85
N ILE A 104 21.59 20.67 3.35
CA ILE A 104 22.54 19.71 2.78
C ILE A 104 22.03 19.24 1.42
N VAL A 105 20.76 18.85 1.31
CA VAL A 105 20.20 18.40 0.04
C VAL A 105 20.10 19.55 -0.96
N GLU A 106 19.71 20.75 -0.52
CA GLU A 106 19.65 21.93 -1.40
C GLU A 106 21.03 22.26 -2.02
N SER A 107 22.11 22.02 -1.28
CA SER A 107 23.48 22.19 -1.81
C SER A 107 23.85 21.18 -2.90
N GLN A 108 23.14 20.05 -2.99
CA GLN A 108 23.37 18.97 -3.96
C GLN A 108 22.36 19.01 -5.12
N VAL A 109 21.09 19.29 -4.81
CA VAL A 109 19.96 19.34 -5.75
C VAL A 109 19.10 20.54 -5.40
N LYS A 110 19.25 21.61 -6.18
CA LYS A 110 18.53 22.87 -5.97
C LYS A 110 17.02 22.69 -6.21
N GLY A 111 16.20 23.17 -5.28
CA GLY A 111 14.74 23.19 -5.41
C GLY A 111 14.09 21.81 -5.30
N VAL A 112 14.75 20.83 -4.68
CA VAL A 112 14.16 19.52 -4.44
C VAL A 112 12.88 19.65 -3.60
N LYS A 113 11.83 18.95 -4.02
CA LYS A 113 10.57 18.86 -3.27
C LYS A 113 10.49 17.50 -2.58
N PHE A 114 10.11 17.51 -1.31
CA PHE A 114 9.92 16.29 -0.50
C PHE A 114 8.44 15.91 -0.39
N ASP A 115 7.63 16.20 -1.40
CA ASP A 115 6.17 16.05 -1.28
C ASP A 115 5.73 14.59 -1.14
N LEU A 116 6.39 13.63 -1.83
CA LEU A 116 6.17 12.20 -1.58
C LEU A 116 6.47 11.80 -0.12
N LEU A 117 7.58 12.31 0.44
CA LEU A 117 7.93 12.04 1.84
C LEU A 117 6.87 12.61 2.79
N LYS A 118 6.36 13.81 2.53
CA LYS A 118 5.24 14.37 3.31
C LYS A 118 3.98 13.50 3.22
N CYS A 119 3.69 12.90 2.07
CA CYS A 119 2.57 11.97 1.93
C CYS A 119 2.80 10.65 2.68
N LEU A 120 4.04 10.13 2.70
CA LEU A 120 4.41 8.98 3.53
C LEU A 120 4.26 9.30 5.02
N ASP A 121 4.71 10.48 5.44
CA ASP A 121 4.55 10.93 6.83
C ASP A 121 3.07 11.09 7.22
N LEU A 122 2.22 11.56 6.29
CA LEU A 122 0.76 11.58 6.47
C LEU A 122 0.21 10.16 6.63
N TYR A 123 0.61 9.22 5.77
CA TYR A 123 0.17 7.83 5.80
C TYR A 123 0.46 7.15 7.15
N HIS A 124 1.61 7.48 7.76
CA HIS A 124 2.04 6.94 9.05
C HIS A 124 1.63 7.81 10.25
N SER A 125 0.87 8.89 10.04
CA SER A 125 0.51 9.83 11.09
C SER A 125 -0.51 9.30 12.10
N LYS A 126 -0.46 9.83 13.32
CA LYS A 126 -1.48 9.57 14.36
C LYS A 126 -2.80 10.24 14.01
N GLU A 127 -2.73 11.36 13.30
CA GLU A 127 -3.86 12.15 12.85
C GLU A 127 -4.70 11.38 11.82
N LEU A 128 -4.04 10.75 10.83
CA LEU A 128 -4.72 9.89 9.87
C LEU A 128 -5.23 8.61 10.53
N ASP A 129 -4.47 7.99 11.45
CA ASP A 129 -4.97 6.83 12.21
C ASP A 129 -6.25 7.20 12.98
N LYS A 130 -6.26 8.34 13.68
CA LYS A 130 -7.43 8.84 14.39
C LYS A 130 -8.62 9.10 13.47
N LEU A 131 -8.41 9.78 12.34
CA LEU A 131 -9.47 10.03 11.36
C LEU A 131 -10.02 8.70 10.82
N SER A 132 -9.14 7.78 10.42
CA SER A 132 -9.54 6.49 9.85
C SER A 132 -10.39 5.66 10.82
N ARG A 133 -10.08 5.68 12.13
CA ARG A 133 -10.90 5.02 13.15
C ARG A 133 -12.24 5.71 13.41
N LYS A 134 -12.32 7.02 13.17
CA LYS A 134 -13.55 7.80 13.33
C LYS A 134 -14.55 7.48 12.22
N VAL A 135 -14.07 7.47 10.97
CA VAL A 135 -14.95 7.43 9.79
C VAL A 135 -15.13 6.03 9.19
N VAL A 136 -14.31 5.04 9.56
CA VAL A 136 -14.46 3.65 9.09
C VAL A 136 -15.16 2.81 10.16
N PRO A 137 -16.47 2.49 10.03
CA PRO A 137 -17.24 1.81 11.08
C PRO A 137 -16.79 0.36 11.34
N TYR A 138 -16.34 -0.36 10.30
CA TYR A 138 -15.86 -1.74 10.43
C TYR A 138 -14.37 -1.85 10.05
N PRO A 139 -13.46 -1.26 10.84
CA PRO A 139 -12.09 -0.99 10.41
C PRO A 139 -11.30 -2.25 10.04
N GLN A 140 -11.57 -3.39 10.70
CA GLN A 140 -10.85 -4.65 10.47
C GLN A 140 -11.53 -5.59 9.46
N ARG A 141 -12.72 -5.23 8.96
CA ARG A 141 -13.40 -6.02 7.93
C ARG A 141 -12.64 -5.87 6.62
N LYS A 142 -12.45 -6.98 5.90
CA LYS A 142 -11.87 -6.96 4.55
C LYS A 142 -12.92 -6.57 3.53
N ALA A 143 -12.52 -5.86 2.48
CA ALA A 143 -13.45 -5.44 1.43
C ALA A 143 -14.13 -6.62 0.70
N SER A 144 -13.44 -7.74 0.56
CA SER A 144 -14.00 -9.00 0.05
C SER A 144 -15.11 -9.62 0.92
N GLN A 145 -15.27 -9.18 2.17
CA GLN A 145 -16.34 -9.63 3.06
C GLN A 145 -17.63 -8.81 2.91
N GLY A 146 -17.61 -7.74 2.11
CA GLY A 146 -18.77 -6.89 1.86
C GLY A 146 -19.05 -5.85 2.94
N TYR A 147 -20.04 -5.00 2.64
CA TYR A 147 -20.53 -3.87 3.44
C TYR A 147 -21.56 -4.33 4.48
#